data_AF-A0A524HL54-F1
#
_entry.id   AF-A0A524HL54-F1
#
_cell.length_a   1.000
_cell.length_b   1.000
_cell.length_c   1.000
_cell.angle_alpha   90.00
_cell.angle_beta   90.00
_cell.angle_gamma   90.00
#
_symmetry.space_group_name_H-M   'P 1'
#
loop_
_entity.id
_entity.type
_entity.pdbx_description
1 polymer ?
#
loop_
_entity_poly.entity_id
_entity_poly.type
_entity_poly.pdbx_seq_one_letter_code
_entity_poly.pdbx_strand_id
1 'polypeptide(L)'
;MKKRMFVSAALILTVVSLAVAQMPADEEYTNSIGMKFVRIKPGTFTMGVGKTPLPVELTNQRGTQLEGDFDEKPNHKVEISKPFYVGIYEVTNFQYELFDPEHKKLRGKDEGLSKEDDEAVSM
;
A
#
# COMPACT_ATOMS: atom_id res chain seq x y z
N MET A 1 48.06 -6.79 -53.83
CA MET A 1 47.02 -5.95 -54.47
C MET A 1 45.80 -5.92 -53.55
N LYS A 2 45.30 -4.71 -53.29
CA LYS A 2 44.24 -4.34 -52.33
C LYS A 2 42.88 -5.00 -52.65
N LYS A 3 42.05 -5.28 -51.62
CA LYS A 3 40.57 -5.17 -51.60
C LYS A 3 40.07 -5.50 -50.18
N ARG A 4 39.97 -4.49 -49.31
CA ARG A 4 38.75 -3.72 -48.96
C ARG A 4 37.84 -4.45 -47.98
N MET A 5 38.06 -4.06 -46.73
CA MET A 5 37.28 -4.24 -45.51
C MET A 5 35.83 -3.75 -45.72
N PHE A 6 34.84 -4.58 -45.45
CA PHE A 6 33.44 -4.17 -45.28
C PHE A 6 33.09 -4.33 -43.81
N VAL A 7 33.20 -3.25 -43.05
CA VAL A 7 32.61 -3.16 -41.72
C VAL A 7 31.13 -2.84 -41.94
N SER A 8 30.28 -3.85 -41.81
CA SER A 8 28.83 -3.63 -41.75
C SER A 8 28.50 -3.03 -40.39
N ALA A 9 28.21 -1.73 -40.36
CA ALA A 9 27.66 -1.08 -39.18
C ALA A 9 26.21 -1.52 -39.01
N ALA A 10 25.96 -2.47 -38.11
CA ALA A 10 24.61 -2.81 -37.68
C ALA A 10 24.15 -1.71 -36.71
N LEU A 11 23.29 -0.81 -37.19
CA LEU A 11 22.60 0.17 -36.34
C LEU A 11 21.51 -0.58 -35.57
N ILE A 12 21.82 -1.03 -34.35
CA ILE A 12 20.83 -1.59 -33.42
C ILE A 12 20.01 -0.42 -32.89
N LEU A 13 18.85 -0.18 -33.51
CA LEU A 13 17.85 0.77 -33.03
C LEU A 13 17.15 0.11 -31.82
N THR A 14 17.72 0.28 -30.63
CA THR A 14 17.05 -0.11 -29.38
C THR A 14 15.89 0.84 -29.14
N VAL A 15 14.69 0.45 -29.61
CA VAL A 15 13.44 1.07 -29.18
C VAL A 15 13.23 0.67 -27.73
N VAL A 16 13.73 1.49 -26.80
CA VAL A 16 13.39 1.37 -25.39
C VAL A 16 11.94 1.81 -25.26
N SER A 17 11.03 0.84 -25.37
CA SER A 17 9.63 1.07 -25.03
C SER A 17 9.58 1.28 -23.53
N LEU A 18 9.26 2.51 -23.11
CA LEU A 18 8.81 2.79 -21.76
C LEU A 18 7.48 2.06 -21.57
N ALA A 19 7.56 0.78 -21.22
CA ALA A 19 6.42 0.03 -20.75
C ALA A 19 5.96 0.71 -19.45
N VAL A 20 4.91 1.53 -19.56
CA VAL A 20 4.21 2.03 -18.38
C VAL A 20 3.77 0.79 -17.62
N ALA A 21 4.27 0.62 -16.39
CA ALA A 21 3.91 -0.50 -15.55
C ALA A 21 2.40 -0.50 -15.37
N GLN A 22 1.71 -1.40 -16.07
CA GLN A 22 0.27 -1.54 -15.98
C GLN A 22 -0.04 -2.18 -14.63
N MET A 23 -0.91 -1.54 -13.85
CA MET A 23 -1.37 -2.13 -12.59
C MET A 23 -1.95 -3.52 -12.87
N PRO A 24 -1.64 -4.53 -12.04
CA PRO A 24 -2.29 -5.82 -12.09
C PRO A 24 -3.82 -5.65 -12.07
N ALA A 25 -4.53 -6.55 -12.76
CA ALA A 25 -5.98 -6.49 -12.85
C ALA A 25 -6.68 -7.49 -11.90
N ASP A 26 -5.91 -8.42 -11.32
CA ASP A 26 -6.38 -9.49 -10.46
C ASP A 26 -6.96 -8.95 -9.14
N GLU A 27 -7.80 -9.74 -8.47
CA GLU A 27 -8.39 -9.31 -7.20
C GLU A 27 -7.34 -9.17 -6.10
N GLU A 28 -6.31 -10.01 -6.15
CA GLU A 28 -5.17 -9.97 -5.24
C GLU A 28 -3.86 -9.81 -6.01
N TYR A 29 -2.89 -9.16 -5.38
CA TYR A 29 -1.54 -9.00 -5.91
C TYR A 29 -0.53 -9.18 -4.77
N THR A 30 0.53 -9.94 -5.04
CA THR A 30 1.66 -10.08 -4.10
C THR A 30 2.89 -9.43 -4.73
N ASN A 31 3.49 -8.46 -4.02
CA ASN A 31 4.70 -7.80 -4.52
C ASN A 31 5.95 -8.68 -4.34
N SER A 32 7.10 -8.18 -4.80
CA SER A 32 8.38 -8.91 -4.77
C SER A 32 8.91 -9.22 -3.37
N ILE A 33 8.36 -8.62 -2.31
CA ILE A 33 8.75 -8.85 -0.91
C ILE A 33 7.69 -9.61 -0.12
N GLY A 34 6.68 -10.18 -0.81
CA GLY A 34 5.66 -11.03 -0.19
C GLY A 34 4.50 -10.28 0.45
N MET A 35 4.43 -8.95 0.34
CA MET A 35 3.25 -8.21 0.81
C MET A 35 2.05 -8.50 -0.08
N LYS A 36 0.91 -8.80 0.56
CA LYS A 36 -0.35 -9.08 -0.12
C LYS A 36 -1.21 -7.83 -0.19
N PHE A 37 -1.79 -7.60 -1.35
CA PHE A 37 -2.68 -6.48 -1.63
C PHE A 37 -4.00 -6.97 -2.20
N VAL A 38 -5.08 -6.28 -1.86
CA VAL A 38 -6.41 -6.50 -2.44
C VAL A 38 -6.83 -5.31 -3.29
N ARG A 39 -7.50 -5.58 -4.41
CA ARG A 39 -7.97 -4.57 -5.34
C ARG A 39 -9.31 -3.97 -4.89
N ILE A 40 -9.31 -2.68 -4.59
CA ILE A 40 -10.54 -1.90 -4.39
C ILE A 40 -11.07 -1.48 -5.76
N LYS A 41 -12.24 -2.02 -6.13
CA LYS A 41 -12.92 -1.70 -7.39
C LYS A 41 -13.56 -0.30 -7.32
N PRO A 42 -13.77 0.38 -8.45
CA PRO A 42 -14.53 1.63 -8.48
C PRO A 42 -15.91 1.43 -7.88
N GLY A 43 -16.41 2.44 -7.19
CA GLY A 43 -17.69 2.37 -6.50
C GLY A 43 -17.93 3.57 -5.61
N THR A 44 -19.06 3.55 -4.90
CA THR A 44 -19.44 4.61 -3.97
C THR A 44 -19.73 4.05 -2.59
N PHE A 45 -19.36 4.78 -1.55
CA PHE A 45 -19.71 4.45 -0.18
C PHE A 45 -20.01 5.73 0.62
N THR A 46 -20.55 5.56 1.82
CA THR A 46 -20.81 6.65 2.75
C THR A 46 -19.66 6.70 3.75
N MET A 47 -18.92 7.81 3.80
CA MET A 47 -17.80 8.02 4.70
C MET A 47 -18.22 8.90 5.89
N GLY A 48 -17.69 8.62 7.07
CA GLY A 48 -17.97 9.36 8.31
C GLY A 48 -19.21 8.85 9.05
N VAL A 49 -19.49 9.49 10.20
CA VAL A 49 -20.61 9.13 11.08
C VAL A 49 -21.81 10.03 10.81
N GLY A 50 -22.97 9.38 10.67
CA GLY A 50 -24.25 10.04 10.38
C GLY A 50 -25.09 10.25 11.64
N LYS A 51 -26.40 10.09 11.49
CA LYS A 51 -27.35 10.09 12.62
C LYS A 51 -27.50 8.73 13.30
N THR A 52 -26.93 7.69 12.69
CA THR A 52 -26.93 6.33 13.23
C THR A 52 -25.67 6.19 14.09
N PRO A 53 -25.80 5.90 15.39
CA PRO A 53 -24.65 5.68 16.26
C PRO A 53 -23.80 4.51 15.79
N LEU A 54 -22.50 4.55 16.11
CA LEU A 54 -21.59 3.45 15.88
C LEU A 54 -22.01 2.22 16.71
N PRO A 55 -21.83 1.01 16.17
CA PRO A 55 -22.03 -0.23 16.92
C PRO A 55 -21.23 -0.23 18.22
N VAL A 56 -21.83 -0.73 19.30
CA VAL A 56 -21.25 -0.74 20.65
C VAL A 56 -19.92 -1.51 20.68
N GLU A 57 -19.78 -2.50 19.81
CA GLU A 57 -18.57 -3.31 19.64
C GLU A 57 -17.36 -2.46 19.19
N LEU A 58 -17.61 -1.36 18.46
CA LEU A 58 -16.57 -0.44 17.97
C LEU A 58 -16.27 0.71 18.96
N THR A 59 -17.22 1.03 19.85
CA THR A 59 -17.12 2.20 20.74
C THR A 59 -16.49 1.86 22.09
N ASN A 60 -16.52 0.58 22.48
CA ASN A 60 -15.84 0.11 23.70
C ASN A 60 -14.32 -0.02 23.54
N GLN A 61 -13.79 0.27 22.36
CA GLN A 61 -12.38 0.15 22.03
C GLN A 61 -11.79 1.54 21.77
N ARG A 62 -10.66 1.84 22.43
CA ARG A 62 -9.77 2.98 22.11
C ARG A 62 -10.36 4.40 22.24
N GLY A 63 -11.46 4.57 22.97
CA GLY A 63 -12.02 5.91 23.26
C GLY A 63 -12.94 6.46 22.16
N THR A 64 -13.33 5.64 21.19
CA THR A 64 -14.27 6.00 20.13
C THR A 64 -15.65 6.31 20.72
N GLN A 65 -16.18 7.49 20.45
CA GLN A 65 -17.50 7.90 20.95
C GLN A 65 -18.62 7.20 20.19
N LEU A 66 -19.74 6.90 20.86
CA LEU A 66 -20.93 6.30 20.23
C LEU A 66 -21.41 7.06 19.00
N GLU A 67 -21.29 8.37 19.03
CA GLU A 67 -21.70 9.21 17.92
C GLU A 67 -20.55 9.52 16.95
N GLY A 68 -19.34 8.96 17.12
CA GLY A 68 -18.13 9.42 16.42
C GLY A 68 -17.60 10.76 16.94
N ASP A 69 -16.35 11.06 16.63
CA ASP A 69 -15.71 12.32 17.02
C ASP A 69 -16.19 13.51 16.16
N PHE A 70 -15.81 14.74 16.54
CA PHE A 70 -16.29 15.97 15.91
C PHE A 70 -15.86 16.10 14.44
N ASP A 71 -14.70 15.56 14.07
CA ASP A 71 -14.11 15.60 12.73
C ASP A 71 -14.58 14.45 11.82
N GLU A 72 -15.29 13.47 12.36
CA GLU A 72 -15.87 12.36 11.60
C GLU A 72 -17.26 12.69 11.00
N LYS A 73 -17.78 13.90 11.22
CA LYS A 73 -19.15 14.32 10.89
C LYS A 73 -19.22 15.50 9.90
N PRO A 74 -20.35 15.63 9.17
CA PRO A 74 -21.37 14.61 8.95
C PRO A 74 -20.90 13.58 7.92
N ASN A 75 -21.58 12.46 7.85
CA ASN A 75 -21.35 11.52 6.77
C ASN A 75 -21.67 12.11 5.39
N HIS A 76 -20.94 11.64 4.37
CA HIS A 76 -21.13 12.09 2.98
C HIS A 76 -20.78 10.97 2.00
N LYS A 77 -21.32 11.07 0.77
CA LYS A 77 -21.00 10.10 -0.28
C LYS A 77 -19.61 10.37 -0.86
N VAL A 78 -18.82 9.31 -0.97
CA VAL A 78 -17.51 9.31 -1.63
C VAL A 78 -17.57 8.38 -2.84
N GLU A 79 -16.95 8.81 -3.94
CA GLU A 79 -16.77 8.02 -5.15
C GLU A 79 -15.30 7.68 -5.35
N ILE A 80 -15.01 6.39 -5.48
CA ILE A 80 -13.74 5.86 -5.95
C ILE A 80 -13.89 5.66 -7.46
N SER A 81 -13.35 6.59 -8.25
CA SER A 81 -13.51 6.57 -9.72
C SER A 81 -12.51 5.66 -10.43
N LYS A 82 -11.38 5.36 -9.80
CA LYS A 82 -10.32 4.50 -10.34
C LYS A 82 -9.98 3.39 -9.35
N PRO A 83 -9.76 2.16 -9.81
CA PRO A 83 -9.34 1.08 -8.93
C PRO A 83 -7.95 1.36 -8.36
N PHE A 84 -7.70 0.86 -7.16
CA PHE A 84 -6.38 0.86 -6.53
C PHE A 84 -6.22 -0.38 -5.64
N TYR A 85 -4.98 -0.66 -5.24
CA TYR A 85 -4.67 -1.75 -4.31
C TYR A 85 -4.43 -1.20 -2.91
N VAL A 86 -4.87 -1.94 -1.90
CA VAL A 86 -4.59 -1.67 -0.47
C VAL A 86 -3.91 -2.90 0.12
N GLY A 87 -2.94 -2.70 1.01
CA GLY A 87 -2.33 -3.81 1.75
C GLY A 87 -3.39 -4.54 2.57
N ILE A 88 -3.37 -5.88 2.52
CA ILE A 88 -4.30 -6.69 3.31
C ILE A 88 -3.96 -6.59 4.81
N TYR A 89 -2.68 -6.38 5.12
CA TYR A 89 -2.15 -6.22 6.47
C TYR A 89 -1.37 -4.91 6.57
N GLU A 90 -1.19 -4.43 7.79
CA GLU A 90 -0.20 -3.39 8.11
C GLU A 90 1.20 -3.86 7.72
N VAL A 91 2.08 -2.92 7.41
CA VAL A 91 3.48 -3.24 7.06
C VAL A 91 4.17 -3.80 8.30
N THR A 92 4.86 -4.93 8.16
CA THR A 92 5.56 -5.53 9.31
C THR A 92 6.94 -4.93 9.53
N ASN A 93 7.52 -5.12 10.72
CA ASN A 93 8.91 -4.70 10.99
C ASN A 93 9.90 -5.27 9.96
N PHE A 94 9.80 -6.57 9.66
CA PHE A 94 10.66 -7.20 8.67
C PHE A 94 10.54 -6.54 7.29
N GLN A 95 9.30 -6.26 6.86
CA GLN A 95 9.06 -5.63 5.56
C GLN A 95 9.61 -4.20 5.50
N TYR A 96 9.43 -3.43 6.57
CA TYR A 96 9.95 -2.07 6.67
C TYR A 96 11.49 -2.05 6.68
N GLU A 97 12.12 -3.03 7.33
CA GLU A 97 13.58 -3.14 7.39
C GLU A 97 14.25 -3.53 6.07
N LEU A 98 13.50 -4.06 5.10
CA LEU A 98 13.99 -4.20 3.73
C LEU A 98 14.20 -2.83 3.06
N PHE A 99 13.49 -1.80 3.53
CA PHE A 99 13.65 -0.41 3.11
C PHE A 99 14.64 0.35 4.01
N ASP A 100 14.50 0.24 5.34
CA ASP A 100 15.39 0.87 6.32
C ASP A 100 15.89 -0.15 7.37
N PRO A 101 17.05 -0.80 7.13
CA PRO A 101 17.58 -1.83 8.03
C PRO A 101 17.91 -1.33 9.44
N GLU A 102 18.12 -0.02 9.61
CA GLU A 102 18.50 0.56 10.91
C GLU A 102 17.30 0.65 11.87
N HIS A 103 16.06 0.60 11.35
CA HIS A 103 14.84 0.55 12.16
C HIS A 103 14.83 -0.63 13.14
N LYS A 104 15.51 -1.73 12.83
CA LYS A 104 15.66 -2.88 13.72
C LYS A 104 16.16 -2.52 15.12
N LYS A 105 16.95 -1.45 15.23
CA LYS A 105 17.48 -0.96 16.51
C LYS A 105 16.42 -0.29 17.38
N LEU A 106 15.29 0.11 16.81
CA LEU A 106 14.22 0.87 17.47
C LEU A 106 13.12 -0.03 18.06
N ARG A 107 13.05 -1.29 17.63
CA ARG A 107 12.06 -2.25 18.12
C ARG A 107 12.06 -2.35 19.64
N GLY A 108 10.87 -2.29 20.23
CA GLY A 108 10.67 -2.49 21.67
C GLY A 108 11.42 -1.51 22.58
N LYS A 109 11.87 -0.35 22.09
CA LYS A 109 12.55 0.65 22.93
C LYS A 109 11.66 1.22 24.03
N ASP A 110 10.37 1.34 23.75
CA ASP A 110 9.36 1.82 24.67
C ASP A 110 8.24 0.78 24.85
N GLU A 111 7.54 0.85 25.98
CA GLU A 111 6.38 0.01 26.24
C GLU A 111 5.29 0.25 25.19
N GLY A 112 4.80 -0.84 24.59
CA GLY A 112 3.77 -0.79 23.54
C GLY A 112 4.30 -0.72 22.11
N LEU A 113 5.61 -0.56 21.91
CA LEU A 113 6.20 -0.69 20.58
C LEU A 113 6.37 -2.16 20.17
N SER A 114 6.22 -2.40 18.87
CA SER A 114 6.44 -3.70 18.25
C SER A 114 7.89 -4.17 18.39
N LYS A 115 8.07 -5.48 18.44
CA LYS A 115 9.32 -6.21 18.72
C LYS A 115 9.61 -7.26 17.67
N GLU A 116 8.60 -8.02 17.27
CA GLU A 116 8.77 -9.18 16.41
C GLU A 116 8.69 -8.83 14.92
N ASP A 117 9.20 -9.72 14.06
CA ASP A 117 9.31 -9.51 12.61
C ASP A 117 7.95 -9.33 11.92
N ASP A 118 6.93 -10.06 12.37
CA ASP A 118 5.58 -10.10 11.78
C ASP A 118 4.60 -9.11 12.43
N GLU A 119 5.04 -8.33 13.41
CA GLU A 119 4.22 -7.28 14.02
C GLU A 119 4.21 -6.03 13.13
N ALA A 120 3.09 -5.30 13.17
CA ALA A 120 2.96 -4.02 12.50
C ALA A 120 4.04 -3.06 12.98
N VAL A 121 4.75 -2.45 12.02
CA VAL A 121 5.84 -1.52 12.31
C VAL A 121 5.29 -0.34 13.12
N SER A 122 5.94 -0.08 14.25
CA SER A 122 5.68 1.08 15.10
C SER A 122 6.91 1.99 15.09
N MET A 123 6.67 3.30 15.02
CA MET A 123 7.73 4.32 15.00
C MET A 123 7.82 5.03 16.34
#